data_AF-A0A945YPY4-F1
#
_entry.id   AF-A0A945YPY4-F1
#
_cell.length_a   1.000
_cell.length_b   1.000
_cell.length_c   1.000
_cell.angle_alpha   90.00
_cell.angle_beta   90.00
_cell.angle_gamma   90.00
#
_symmetry.space_group_name_H-M   'P 1'
#
loop_
_entity.id
_entity.type
_entity.pdbx_description
1 polymer ?
#
loop_
_entity_poly.entity_id
_entity_poly.type
_entity_poly.pdbx_seq_one_letter_code
_entity_poly.pdbx_strand_id
1 'polypeptide(L)'
;MMKEKELNLKIEKLIKQLTNNPDNTKLLHERAEIYTSLQQHGKAINDYLTILKINPKDKIADAKLDLLRSIIKYSNIDIYASPNTNMDPWMD
;
A
#
# COMPACT_ATOMS: atom_id res chain seq x y z
N MET A 1 -14.75 -9.86 -12.80
CA MET A 1 -15.39 -8.72 -12.09
C MET A 1 -16.15 -9.11 -10.80
N MET A 2 -16.32 -10.39 -10.42
CA MET A 2 -16.91 -10.73 -9.11
C MET A 2 -15.93 -10.57 -7.94
N LYS A 3 -14.67 -10.98 -8.12
CA LYS A 3 -13.64 -10.97 -7.06
C LYS A 3 -13.34 -9.58 -6.51
N GLU A 4 -13.30 -8.55 -7.36
CA GLU A 4 -13.08 -7.16 -6.93
C GLU A 4 -14.25 -6.62 -6.11
N LYS A 5 -15.49 -6.88 -6.55
CA LYS A 5 -16.71 -6.51 -5.82
C LYS A 5 -16.75 -7.17 -4.43
N GLU A 6 -16.36 -8.43 -4.35
CA GLU A 6 -16.25 -9.15 -3.07
C GLU A 6 -15.18 -8.55 -2.15
N LEU A 7 -14.02 -8.16 -2.69
CA LEU A 7 -12.95 -7.50 -1.92
C LEU A 7 -13.39 -6.13 -1.39
N ASN A 8 -14.11 -5.35 -2.20
CA ASN A 8 -14.67 -4.07 -1.76
C ASN A 8 -15.70 -4.25 -0.63
N LEU A 9 -16.59 -5.26 -0.73
CA LEU A 9 -17.53 -5.57 0.35
C LEU A 9 -16.81 -6.01 1.64
N LYS A 10 -15.71 -6.78 1.51
CA LYS A 10 -14.87 -7.14 2.67
C LYS A 10 -14.24 -5.91 3.32
N ILE A 11 -13.74 -4.95 2.53
CA ILE A 11 -13.21 -3.68 3.05
C ILE A 11 -14.29 -2.93 3.84
N GLU A 12 -15.51 -2.80 3.33
CA GLU A 12 -16.59 -2.12 4.03
C GLU A 12 -16.91 -2.78 5.38
N LYS A 13 -16.90 -4.12 5.42
CA LYS A 13 -17.09 -4.87 6.67
C LYS A 13 -15.95 -4.62 7.66
N LEU A 14 -14.70 -4.61 7.19
CA LEU A 14 -13.52 -4.33 8.01
C LEU A 14 -13.55 -2.89 8.55
N ILE A 15 -13.96 -1.91 7.75
CA ILE A 15 -14.12 -0.52 8.20
C ILE A 15 -15.09 -0.45 9.38
N LYS A 16 -16.27 -1.07 9.26
CA LYS A 16 -17.26 -1.11 10.37
C LYS A 16 -16.70 -1.75 11.64
N GLN A 17 -15.90 -2.81 11.49
CA GLN A 17 -15.27 -3.47 12.65
C GLN A 17 -14.18 -2.61 13.28
N LEU A 18 -13.38 -1.93 12.46
CA LEU A 18 -12.36 -0.99 12.90
C LEU A 18 -12.95 0.27 13.53
N THR A 19 -14.17 0.68 13.18
CA THR A 19 -14.88 1.76 13.90
C THR A 19 -15.09 1.40 15.38
N ASN A 20 -15.34 0.13 15.69
CA ASN A 20 -15.54 -0.33 17.06
C ASN A 20 -14.21 -0.63 17.76
N ASN A 21 -13.19 -1.08 17.02
CA ASN A 21 -11.87 -1.45 17.54
C ASN A 21 -10.77 -0.93 16.61
N PRO A 22 -10.43 0.37 16.68
CA PRO A 22 -9.52 1.00 15.72
C PRO A 22 -8.09 0.46 15.78
N ASP A 23 -7.67 0.00 16.95
CA ASP A 23 -6.30 -0.47 17.20
C ASP A 23 -6.13 -1.98 16.96
N ASN A 24 -7.12 -2.64 16.35
CA ASN A 24 -7.03 -4.05 16.06
C ASN A 24 -6.09 -4.32 14.89
N THR A 25 -4.83 -4.59 15.21
CA THR A 25 -3.75 -4.87 14.25
C THR A 25 -4.08 -6.01 13.28
N LYS A 26 -4.85 -7.02 13.70
CA LYS A 26 -5.26 -8.13 12.81
C LYS A 26 -6.19 -7.64 11.71
N LEU A 27 -7.18 -6.82 12.05
CA LEU A 27 -8.11 -6.25 11.07
C LEU A 27 -7.41 -5.26 10.14
N LEU A 28 -6.44 -4.50 10.65
CA LEU A 28 -5.60 -3.63 9.83
C LEU A 28 -4.75 -4.43 8.84
N HIS A 29 -4.18 -5.57 9.27
CA HIS A 29 -3.44 -6.48 8.37
C HIS A 29 -4.33 -7.00 7.26
N GLU A 30 -5.51 -7.53 7.59
CA GLU A 30 -6.47 -8.03 6.61
C GLU A 30 -6.89 -6.94 5.61
N ARG A 31 -7.13 -5.71 6.09
CA ARG A 31 -7.50 -4.58 5.23
C ARG A 31 -6.35 -4.19 4.29
N ALA A 32 -5.13 -4.14 4.79
CA ALA A 32 -3.94 -3.82 4.01
C ALA A 32 -3.66 -4.87 2.91
N GLU A 33 -3.86 -6.15 3.20
CA GLU A 33 -3.71 -7.23 2.21
C GLU A 33 -4.75 -7.15 1.11
N ILE A 34 -5.99 -6.80 1.46
CA ILE A 34 -7.04 -6.58 0.46
C ILE A 34 -6.69 -5.36 -0.41
N TYR A 35 -6.25 -4.25 0.18
CA TYR A 35 -5.80 -3.09 -0.58
C TYR A 35 -4.62 -3.40 -1.49
N THR A 36 -3.68 -4.24 -1.05
CA THR A 36 -2.56 -4.72 -1.87
C THR A 36 -3.06 -5.55 -3.05
N SER A 37 -4.06 -6.43 -2.84
CA SER A 37 -4.69 -7.22 -3.90
C SER A 37 -5.45 -6.38 -4.93
N LEU A 38 -5.94 -5.21 -4.50
CA LEU A 38 -6.61 -4.22 -5.35
C LEU A 38 -5.63 -3.23 -6.00
N GLN A 39 -4.31 -3.43 -5.85
CA GLN A 39 -3.26 -2.50 -6.29
C GLN A 39 -3.38 -1.08 -5.69
N GLN A 40 -4.15 -0.93 -4.61
CA GLN A 40 -4.29 0.32 -3.86
C GLN A 40 -3.15 0.45 -2.85
N HIS A 41 -1.91 0.40 -3.33
CA HIS A 41 -0.70 0.33 -2.49
C HIS A 41 -0.59 1.46 -1.48
N GLY A 42 -0.99 2.69 -1.84
CA GLY A 42 -0.99 3.83 -0.91
C GLY A 42 -1.89 3.63 0.31
N LYS A 43 -3.06 3.00 0.15
CA LYS A 43 -3.94 2.70 1.28
C LYS A 43 -3.39 1.56 2.15
N ALA A 44 -2.83 0.53 1.52
CA ALA A 44 -2.17 -0.56 2.24
C ALA A 44 -1.00 -0.05 3.11
N ILE A 45 -0.19 0.88 2.59
CA ILE A 45 0.90 1.52 3.33
C ILE A 45 0.39 2.23 4.58
N ASN A 46 -0.70 2.99 4.48
CA ASN A 46 -1.27 3.69 5.63
C ASN A 46 -1.71 2.72 6.74
N ASP A 47 -2.29 1.58 6.36
CA ASP A 47 -2.70 0.54 7.29
C ASP A 47 -1.48 -0.11 7.98
N TYR A 48 -0.44 -0.48 7.22
CA TYR A 48 0.79 -1.03 7.81
C TYR A 48 1.53 -0.01 8.71
N LEU A 49 1.54 1.27 8.34
CA LEU A 49 2.09 2.32 9.20
C LEU A 49 1.31 2.45 10.51
N THR A 50 -0.01 2.29 10.46
CA THR A 50 -0.86 2.31 11.67
C THR A 50 -0.55 1.09 12.56
N ILE A 51 -0.37 -0.09 11.96
CA ILE A 51 0.04 -1.29 12.69
C ILE A 51 1.38 -1.08 13.38
N LEU A 52 2.38 -0.49 12.70
CA LEU A 52 3.70 -0.22 13.29
C LEU A 52 3.66 0.87 14.36
N LYS A 53 2.70 1.80 14.31
CA LYS A 53 2.47 2.75 15.41
C LYS A 53 1.94 2.07 16.67
N ILE A 54 1.04 1.09 16.51
CA ILE A 54 0.42 0.34 17.62
C ILE A 54 1.39 -0.73 18.16
N ASN A 55 2.02 -1.48 17.25
CA ASN A 55 3.00 -2.52 17.53
C ASN A 55 4.25 -2.33 16.66
N PRO A 56 5.24 -1.55 17.15
CA PRO A 56 6.49 -1.31 16.43
C PRO A 56 7.33 -2.57 16.17
N LYS A 57 7.04 -3.68 16.86
CA LYS A 57 7.76 -4.96 16.71
C LYS A 57 7.07 -5.91 15.72
N ASP A 58 6.02 -5.45 15.03
CA ASP A 58 5.34 -6.24 14.00
C ASP A 58 6.21 -6.38 12.75
N LYS A 59 6.99 -7.46 12.71
CA LYS A 59 7.89 -7.78 11.58
C LYS A 59 7.14 -7.97 10.26
N ILE A 60 5.88 -8.38 10.31
CA ILE A 60 5.09 -8.62 9.10
C ILE A 60 4.74 -7.27 8.47
N ALA A 61 4.26 -6.32 9.27
CA ALA A 61 3.91 -4.99 8.80
C ALA A 61 5.14 -4.25 8.25
N ASP A 62 6.29 -4.37 8.92
CA ASP A 62 7.56 -3.78 8.47
C ASP A 62 8.00 -4.34 7.11
N ALA A 63 8.05 -5.67 6.97
CA ALA A 63 8.42 -6.32 5.72
C ALA A 63 7.45 -5.99 4.56
N LYS A 64 6.15 -5.93 4.84
CA LYS A 64 5.13 -5.57 3.84
C LYS A 64 5.24 -4.11 3.41
N LEU A 65 5.54 -3.21 4.35
CA LEU A 65 5.77 -1.79 4.07
C LEU A 65 6.97 -1.59 3.13
N ASP A 66 8.09 -2.26 3.41
CA ASP A 66 9.28 -2.20 2.57
C ASP A 66 9.06 -2.76 1.17
N LEU A 67 8.31 -3.86 1.06
CA LEU A 67 7.89 -4.41 -0.22
C LEU A 67 7.04 -3.41 -1.01
N LEU A 68 6.02 -2.82 -0.39
CA LEU A 68 5.12 -1.86 -1.04
C LEU A 68 5.85 -0.59 -1.48
N ARG A 69 6.76 -0.07 -0.66
CA ARG A 69 7.62 1.06 -1.02
C ARG A 69 8.50 0.75 -2.21
N SER A 70 9.05 -0.46 -2.26
CA SER A 70 9.85 -0.93 -3.40
C SER A 70 9.01 -0.98 -4.67
N ILE A 71 7.81 -1.58 -4.61
CA ILE A 71 6.88 -1.64 -5.76
C ILE A 71 6.57 -0.24 -6.31
N ILE A 72 6.18 0.71 -5.43
CA ILE A 72 5.88 2.09 -5.85
C ILE A 72 7.12 2.79 -6.42
N LYS A 73 8.30 2.56 -5.83
CA LYS A 73 9.54 3.14 -6.32
C LYS A 73 9.86 2.64 -7.73
N TYR A 74 9.78 1.34 -7.97
CA TYR A 74 10.02 0.76 -9.30
C TYR A 74 8.98 1.22 -10.32
N SER A 75 7.68 1.20 -9.96
CA SER A 75 6.63 1.68 -10.85
C SER A 75 6.81 3.15 -11.24
N ASN A 76 7.34 3.97 -10.34
CA ASN A 76 7.63 5.37 -10.62
C ASN A 76 8.89 5.55 -11.48
N ILE A 77 9.89 4.68 -11.38
CA ILE A 77 11.10 4.75 -12.21
C ILE A 77 10.79 4.38 -13.66
N ASP A 78 9.92 3.40 -13.91
CA ASP A 78 9.55 2.99 -15.27
C ASP A 78 8.89 4.11 -16.09
N ILE A 79 8.21 5.06 -15.44
CA ILE A 79 7.60 6.23 -16.10
C ILE A 79 8.63 7.30 -16.49
N TYR A 80 9.77 7.36 -15.79
CA TYR A 80 10.88 8.29 -16.08
C TYR A 80 12.05 7.63 -16.85
N ALA A 81 11.99 6.32 -17.10
CA ALA A 81 12.97 5.57 -17.90
C ALA A 81 12.80 5.75 -19.43
N SER A 82 11.87 6.61 -19.85
CA SER A 82 12.03 7.34 -21.12
C SER A 82 12.62 8.70 -20.79
N PRO A 83 13.93 8.83 -20.51
CA PRO A 83 14.53 10.12 -20.70
C PRO A 83 14.33 10.39 -22.19
N ASN A 84 13.47 11.35 -22.53
CA ASN A 84 13.67 12.07 -23.77
C ASN A 84 14.99 12.84 -23.58
N THR A 85 16.12 12.12 -23.60
CA THR A 85 17.49 12.64 -23.57
C THR A 85 17.87 13.21 -24.93
N ASN A 86 16.89 13.62 -25.74
CA ASN A 86 17.16 14.32 -26.97
C ASN A 86 17.46 15.78 -26.62
N MET A 87 18.74 15.99 -26.30
CA MET A 87 19.49 17.24 -26.43
C MET A 87 18.86 18.47 -25.77
N ASP A 88 19.24 18.75 -24.52
CA ASP A 88 19.30 20.14 -24.06
C ASP A 88 20.76 20.62 -24.27
N PRO A 89 21.05 21.40 -25.33
CA PRO A 89 22.38 21.89 -25.63
C PRO A 89 22.62 23.17 -24.81
N TRP A 90 23.01 23.01 -23.56
CA TRP A 90 23.66 24.07 -22.78
C TRP A 90 24.98 23.56 -22.20
N MET A 91 25.84 23.12 -23.11
CA MET A 91 27.29 23.11 -22.94
C MET A 91 27.86 23.80 -24.18
N ASP A 92 27.89 25.14 -24.13
CA ASP A 92 29.00 26.01 -24.54
C ASP A 92 28.72 27.44 -24.04
#